data_AF-A0A937ME53-F1
#
_entry.id   AF-A0A937ME53-F1
#
_cell.length_a   1.000
_cell.length_b   1.000
_cell.length_c   1.000
_cell.angle_alpha   90.00
_cell.angle_beta   90.00
_cell.angle_gamma   90.00
#
_symmetry.space_group_name_H-M   'P 1'
#
loop_
_entity.id
_entity.type
_entity.pdbx_description
1 polymer ?
#
loop_
_entity_poly.entity_id
_entity_poly.type
_entity_poly.pdbx_seq_one_letter_code
_entity_poly.pdbx_strand_id
1 'polypeptide(L)'
;DAIIINSFSKYFSMTGWRLGWMVVPESLLRSVECLSQNLFISPPTLSQLAGVAAFDCGEELDALVANYKRNRDLLLEMLPKAGFDKLSQAEGAFYLYADVAHMTNDSQEFCRRCLAETGVAITPGIDFDPERGNRTVRFSFAGPYEEMAEAAKRLIDWKR
;
A
#
# COMPACT_ATOMS: atom_id res chain seq x y z
N ASP A 1 2.11 -4.83 -27.85
CA ASP A 1 3.27 -4.39 -27.04
C ASP A 1 2.81 -3.81 -25.71
N ALA A 2 3.66 -3.89 -24.69
CA ALA A 2 3.41 -3.35 -23.35
C ALA A 2 4.69 -2.75 -22.77
N ILE A 3 4.55 -1.81 -21.83
CA ILE A 3 5.65 -1.30 -21.00
C ILE A 3 5.45 -1.85 -19.59
N ILE A 4 6.47 -2.50 -19.04
CA ILE A 4 6.45 -3.00 -17.66
C ILE A 4 7.16 -1.96 -16.79
N ILE A 5 6.51 -1.53 -15.71
CA ILE A 5 7.09 -0.63 -14.70
C ILE A 5 7.15 -1.39 -13.37
N ASN A 6 8.29 -1.36 -12.70
CA ASN A 6 8.43 -1.99 -11.40
C ASN A 6 9.45 -1.22 -10.52
N SER A 7 9.49 -1.52 -9.22
CA SER A 7 10.24 -0.72 -8.25
C SER A 7 10.83 -1.53 -7.10
N PHE A 8 11.95 -1.05 -6.58
CA PHE A 8 12.54 -1.52 -5.32
C PHE A 8 11.77 -1.02 -4.08
N SER A 9 10.77 -0.15 -4.27
CA SER A 9 10.13 0.52 -3.14
C SER A 9 9.32 -0.41 -2.23
N LYS A 10 8.77 -1.50 -2.75
CA LYS A 10 7.76 -2.31 -2.05
C LYS A 10 8.30 -3.67 -1.62
N TYR A 11 8.38 -4.64 -2.53
CA TYR A 11 8.89 -5.98 -2.21
C TYR A 11 10.30 -5.90 -1.59
N PHE A 12 11.21 -5.16 -2.22
CA PHE A 12 12.58 -4.97 -1.72
C PHE A 12 12.70 -4.02 -0.53
N SER A 13 11.60 -3.45 -0.01
CA SER A 13 11.59 -2.54 1.15
C SER A 13 12.45 -1.27 1.02
N MET A 14 12.81 -0.85 -0.19
CA MET A 14 13.70 0.29 -0.45
C MET A 14 12.94 1.58 -0.82
N THR A 15 11.82 1.89 -0.15
CA THR A 15 10.98 3.07 -0.49
C THR A 15 11.77 4.38 -0.57
N GLY A 16 12.66 4.64 0.39
CA GLY A 16 13.46 5.87 0.44
C GLY A 16 14.60 5.94 -0.58
N TRP A 17 14.97 4.84 -1.23
CA TRP A 17 16.16 4.74 -2.09
C TRP A 17 15.92 5.22 -3.52
N ARG A 18 14.65 5.39 -3.90
CA ARG A 18 14.24 5.99 -5.17
C ARG A 18 14.79 5.25 -6.39
N LEU A 19 14.65 3.92 -6.38
CA LEU A 19 15.07 3.05 -7.48
C LEU A 19 13.90 2.23 -8.04
N GLY A 20 13.90 2.04 -9.35
CA GLY A 20 12.98 1.17 -10.07
C GLY A 20 13.56 0.81 -11.43
N TRP A 21 12.81 0.03 -12.19
CA TRP A 21 13.20 -0.39 -13.53
C TRP A 21 11.97 -0.49 -14.44
N MET A 22 12.24 -0.56 -15.73
CA MET A 22 11.22 -0.76 -16.74
C MET A 22 11.68 -1.74 -17.81
N VAL A 23 10.74 -2.44 -18.42
CA VAL A 23 10.95 -3.22 -19.65
C VAL A 23 10.13 -2.56 -20.75
N VAL A 24 10.77 -2.21 -21.86
CA VAL A 24 10.16 -1.45 -22.96
C VAL A 24 10.28 -2.21 -24.29
N PRO A 25 9.33 -2.03 -25.22
CA PRO A 25 9.50 -2.48 -26.60
C PRO A 25 10.73 -1.86 -27.22
N GLU A 26 11.40 -2.61 -28.10
CA GLU A 26 12.64 -2.18 -28.77
C GLU A 26 12.47 -0.85 -29.50
N SER A 27 11.29 -0.64 -30.12
CA SER A 27 10.93 0.60 -30.82
C SER A 27 10.92 1.85 -29.93
N LEU A 28 10.83 1.70 -28.59
CA LEU A 28 10.82 2.81 -27.63
C LEU A 28 12.17 3.03 -26.94
N LEU A 29 13.15 2.14 -27.13
CA LEU A 29 14.41 2.16 -26.37
C LEU A 29 15.14 3.50 -26.51
N ARG A 30 15.29 4.01 -27.74
CA ARG A 30 15.98 5.28 -28.00
C ARG A 30 15.24 6.48 -27.41
N SER A 31 13.91 6.50 -27.48
CA SER A 31 13.10 7.59 -26.92
C SER A 31 13.22 7.64 -25.39
N VAL A 32 13.16 6.49 -24.74
CA VAL A 32 13.31 6.38 -23.27
C VAL A 32 14.72 6.76 -22.83
N GLU A 33 15.74 6.30 -23.54
CA GLU A 33 17.14 6.66 -23.28
C GLU A 33 17.33 8.19 -23.35
N CYS A 34 16.91 8.82 -24.45
CA CYS A 34 17.03 10.27 -24.63
C CYS A 34 16.30 11.04 -23.53
N LEU A 35 15.07 10.63 -23.16
CA LEU A 35 14.33 11.25 -22.07
C LEU A 35 15.06 11.11 -20.74
N SER A 36 15.60 9.92 -20.43
CA SER A 36 16.33 9.69 -19.17
C SER A 36 17.59 10.55 -19.06
N GLN A 37 18.35 10.67 -20.15
CA GLN A 37 19.57 11.49 -20.21
C GLN A 37 19.25 12.98 -19.97
N ASN A 38 18.16 13.48 -20.57
CA ASN A 38 17.81 14.91 -20.49
C ASN A 38 17.05 15.30 -19.21
N LEU A 39 16.22 14.41 -18.66
CA LEU A 39 15.38 14.72 -17.50
C LEU A 39 16.13 14.56 -16.16
N PHE A 40 16.99 13.54 -16.04
CA PHE A 40 17.62 13.23 -14.75
C PHE A 40 19.02 12.58 -14.86
N ILE A 41 19.56 12.39 -16.06
CA ILE A 41 20.89 11.82 -16.36
C ILE A 41 21.01 10.34 -15.96
N SER A 42 20.87 10.01 -14.68
CA SER A 42 20.96 8.65 -14.16
C SER A 42 20.24 8.49 -12.81
N PRO A 43 19.80 7.27 -12.45
CA PRO A 43 19.29 6.97 -11.12
C PRO A 43 20.39 7.11 -10.03
N PRO A 44 20.04 7.28 -8.75
CA PRO A 44 21.03 7.41 -7.67
C PRO A 44 22.01 6.23 -7.63
N THR A 45 23.31 6.50 -7.81
CA THR A 45 24.35 5.45 -7.94
C THR A 45 24.44 4.56 -6.71
N LEU A 46 24.38 5.12 -5.50
CA LEU A 46 24.38 4.33 -4.26
C LEU A 46 23.20 3.36 -4.21
N SER A 47 22.02 3.82 -4.63
CA SER A 47 20.82 2.97 -4.69
C SER A 47 20.97 1.85 -5.71
N GLN A 48 21.59 2.11 -6.87
CA GLN A 48 21.84 1.07 -7.88
C GLN A 48 22.74 -0.05 -7.31
N LEU A 49 23.81 0.31 -6.59
CA LEU A 49 24.71 -0.65 -5.95
C LEU A 49 23.98 -1.48 -4.87
N ALA A 50 23.20 -0.84 -4.01
CA ALA A 50 22.39 -1.54 -3.01
C ALA A 50 21.29 -2.41 -3.65
N GLY A 51 20.70 -1.96 -4.76
CA GLY A 51 19.67 -2.70 -5.49
C GLY A 51 20.18 -4.00 -6.09
N VAL A 52 21.46 -4.07 -6.49
CA VAL A 52 22.11 -5.32 -6.92
C VAL A 52 22.19 -6.30 -5.75
N ALA A 53 22.66 -5.84 -4.58
CA ALA A 53 22.75 -6.67 -3.38
C ALA A 53 21.37 -7.14 -2.86
N ALA A 54 20.31 -6.37 -3.10
CA ALA A 54 18.95 -6.71 -2.65
C ALA A 54 18.40 -8.00 -3.28
N PHE A 55 18.95 -8.46 -4.42
CA PHE A 55 18.59 -9.74 -5.02
C PHE A 55 19.06 -10.95 -4.21
N ASP A 56 20.06 -10.77 -3.34
CA ASP A 56 20.56 -11.82 -2.44
C ASP A 56 19.82 -11.86 -1.09
N CYS A 57 18.87 -10.93 -0.87
CA CYS A 57 18.13 -10.80 0.40
C CYS A 57 16.78 -11.54 0.43
N GLY A 58 16.54 -12.51 -0.48
CA GLY A 58 15.24 -13.15 -0.69
C GLY A 58 14.60 -13.71 0.58
N GLU A 59 15.36 -14.37 1.45
CA GLU A 59 14.84 -14.93 2.72
C GLU A 59 14.24 -13.85 3.64
N GLU A 60 14.90 -12.70 3.78
CA GLU A 60 14.41 -11.58 4.58
C GLU A 60 13.15 -10.97 3.97
N LEU A 61 13.15 -10.77 2.65
CA LEU A 61 12.04 -10.15 1.93
C LEU A 61 10.79 -11.04 1.95
N ASP A 62 10.95 -12.34 1.77
CA ASP A 62 9.84 -13.30 1.81
C ASP A 62 9.28 -13.46 3.24
N ALA A 63 10.13 -13.33 4.27
CA ALA A 63 9.67 -13.25 5.66
C ALA A 63 8.78 -12.01 5.90
N LEU A 64 9.08 -10.86 5.28
CA LEU A 64 8.20 -9.68 5.33
C LEU A 64 6.84 -9.98 4.67
N VAL A 65 6.83 -10.64 3.51
CA VAL A 65 5.59 -11.04 2.83
C VAL A 65 4.75 -11.99 3.71
N ALA A 66 5.40 -12.95 4.38
CA ALA A 66 4.72 -13.84 5.32
C ALA A 66 4.10 -13.07 6.50
N ASN A 67 4.78 -12.03 7.01
CA ASN A 67 4.23 -11.15 8.05
C ASN A 67 3.00 -10.39 7.56
N TYR A 68 3.05 -9.83 6.35
CA TYR A 68 1.89 -9.14 5.75
C TYR A 68 0.71 -10.07 5.56
N LYS A 69 0.95 -11.34 5.21
CA LYS A 69 -0.12 -12.35 5.15
C LYS A 69 -0.79 -12.56 6.51
N ARG A 70 -0.02 -12.68 7.60
CA ARG A 70 -0.57 -12.81 8.96
C ARG A 70 -1.41 -11.60 9.35
N ASN A 71 -0.92 -10.40 9.05
CA ASN A 71 -1.64 -9.15 9.30
C ASN A 71 -2.95 -9.07 8.51
N ARG A 72 -2.91 -9.44 7.22
CA ARG A 72 -4.09 -9.48 6.34
C ARG A 72 -5.15 -10.42 6.91
N ASP A 73 -4.74 -11.65 7.24
CA ASP A 73 -5.67 -12.68 7.71
C ASP A 73 -6.33 -12.25 9.04
N LEU A 74 -5.57 -11.63 9.95
CA LEU A 74 -6.11 -11.02 11.17
C LEU A 74 -7.15 -9.93 10.88
N LEU A 75 -6.83 -8.97 10.00
CA LEU A 75 -7.74 -7.85 9.73
C LEU A 75 -8.99 -8.28 8.97
N LEU A 76 -8.88 -9.26 8.07
CA LEU A 76 -10.04 -9.86 7.39
C LEU A 76 -11.00 -10.53 8.38
N GLU A 77 -10.49 -11.08 9.48
CA GLU A 77 -11.32 -11.65 10.54
C GLU A 77 -11.94 -10.57 11.45
N MET A 78 -11.16 -9.54 11.79
CA MET A 78 -11.52 -8.59 12.85
C MET A 78 -12.31 -7.37 12.36
N LEU A 79 -11.98 -6.83 11.18
CA LEU A 79 -12.65 -5.63 10.65
C LEU A 79 -14.17 -5.80 10.46
N PRO A 80 -14.70 -6.97 10.02
CA PRO A 80 -16.14 -7.20 10.00
C PRO A 80 -16.81 -7.08 11.38
N LYS A 81 -16.13 -7.49 12.46
CA LYS A 81 -16.62 -7.33 13.84
C LYS A 81 -16.71 -5.86 14.23
N ALA A 82 -15.86 -5.02 13.63
CA ALA A 82 -15.91 -3.56 13.72
C ALA A 82 -16.80 -2.93 12.64
N GLY A 83 -17.74 -3.67 12.03
CA GLY A 83 -18.69 -3.16 11.03
C GLY A 83 -18.14 -2.90 9.63
N PHE A 84 -16.86 -3.19 9.35
CA PHE A 84 -16.30 -3.11 7.99
C PHE A 84 -16.45 -4.47 7.30
N ASP A 85 -17.67 -4.79 6.86
CA ASP A 85 -18.07 -6.12 6.37
C ASP A 85 -17.85 -6.33 4.86
N LYS A 86 -17.72 -5.25 4.09
CA LYS A 86 -17.47 -5.28 2.64
C LYS A 86 -16.02 -4.92 2.32
N LEU A 87 -15.15 -5.92 2.36
CA LEU A 87 -13.72 -5.79 2.11
C LEU A 87 -13.32 -6.37 0.76
N SER A 88 -12.30 -5.80 0.13
CA SER A 88 -11.63 -6.42 -1.03
C SER A 88 -10.91 -7.72 -0.65
N GLN A 89 -10.72 -8.61 -1.62
CA GLN A 89 -10.07 -9.92 -1.41
C GLN A 89 -8.57 -9.85 -1.06
N ALA A 90 -7.91 -8.71 -1.35
CA ALA A 90 -6.51 -8.45 -1.03
C ALA A 90 -5.53 -9.57 -1.41
N GLU A 91 -5.52 -9.91 -2.71
CA GLU A 91 -4.65 -10.94 -3.31
C GLU A 91 -3.17 -10.51 -3.41
N GLY A 92 -2.87 -9.23 -3.23
CA GLY A 92 -1.52 -8.69 -3.27
C GLY A 92 -1.41 -7.30 -2.64
N ALA A 93 -0.21 -6.72 -2.72
CA ALA A 93 0.15 -5.52 -1.95
C ALA A 93 -0.10 -5.71 -0.44
N PHE A 94 -0.41 -4.63 0.26
CA PHE A 94 -0.68 -4.66 1.70
C PHE A 94 -1.83 -3.73 2.10
N TYR A 95 -2.91 -3.73 1.29
CA TYR A 95 -4.08 -2.88 1.50
C TYR A 95 -5.39 -3.66 1.51
N LEU A 96 -6.29 -3.31 2.43
CA LEU A 96 -7.71 -3.66 2.37
C LEU A 96 -8.50 -2.43 1.94
N TYR A 97 -9.37 -2.57 0.95
CA TYR A 97 -10.29 -1.53 0.54
C TYR A 97 -11.69 -1.88 1.03
N ALA A 98 -12.31 -0.98 1.78
CA ALA A 98 -13.58 -1.21 2.45
C ALA A 98 -14.67 -0.29 1.89
N ASP A 99 -15.83 -0.85 1.58
CA ASP A 99 -17.06 -0.07 1.36
C ASP A 99 -17.69 0.25 2.72
N VAL A 100 -17.76 1.54 3.03
CA VAL A 100 -18.31 2.11 4.27
C VAL A 100 -19.55 2.94 4.01
N ALA A 101 -20.22 2.75 2.86
CA ALA A 101 -21.43 3.47 2.48
C ALA A 101 -22.56 3.42 3.51
N HIS A 102 -22.62 2.35 4.30
CA HIS A 102 -23.63 2.17 5.34
C HIS A 102 -23.29 2.94 6.63
N MET A 103 -22.07 3.47 6.73
CA MET A 103 -21.52 4.16 7.90
C MET A 103 -21.39 5.66 7.64
N THR A 104 -21.07 6.05 6.40
CA THR A 104 -20.85 7.44 6.01
C THR A 104 -21.09 7.66 4.51
N ASN A 105 -21.36 8.91 4.16
CA ASN A 105 -21.31 9.44 2.79
C ASN A 105 -20.21 10.50 2.61
N ASP A 106 -19.33 10.65 3.60
CA ASP A 106 -18.14 11.49 3.60
C ASP A 106 -16.99 10.71 4.26
N SER A 107 -16.10 10.14 3.43
CA SER A 107 -14.99 9.33 3.91
C SER A 107 -13.88 10.17 4.53
N GLN A 108 -13.74 11.45 4.16
CA GLN A 108 -12.73 12.33 4.74
C GLN A 108 -13.06 12.63 6.20
N GLU A 109 -14.28 13.07 6.47
CA GLU A 109 -14.73 13.34 7.84
C GLU A 109 -14.75 12.05 8.68
N PHE A 110 -15.16 10.93 8.09
CA PHE A 110 -15.11 9.63 8.77
C PHE A 110 -13.69 9.23 9.18
N CYS A 111 -12.70 9.34 8.28
CA CYS A 111 -11.29 9.07 8.59
C CYS A 111 -10.74 10.04 9.66
N ARG A 112 -11.13 11.31 9.60
CA ARG A 112 -10.72 12.32 10.60
C ARG A 112 -11.27 11.98 11.99
N ARG A 113 -12.55 11.59 12.08
CA ARG A 113 -13.17 11.13 13.34
C ARG A 113 -12.55 9.84 13.85
N CYS A 114 -12.33 8.86 12.97
CA CYS A 114 -11.65 7.62 13.33
C CYS A 114 -10.30 7.93 14.00
N LEU A 115 -9.49 8.80 13.41
CA LEU A 115 -8.22 9.19 14.00
C LEU A 115 -8.39 9.92 15.34
N ALA A 116 -9.29 10.89 15.42
CA ALA A 116 -9.48 11.70 16.63
C ALA A 116 -10.06 10.89 17.81
N GLU A 117 -10.96 9.95 17.55
CA GLU A 117 -11.72 9.23 18.57
C GLU A 117 -11.07 7.89 18.96
N THR A 118 -10.29 7.28 18.07
CA THR A 118 -9.66 5.96 18.30
C THR A 118 -8.13 5.98 18.24
N GLY A 119 -7.54 7.04 17.67
CA GLY A 119 -6.10 7.07 17.36
C GLY A 119 -5.69 6.19 16.16
N VAL A 120 -6.65 5.56 15.46
CA VAL A 120 -6.35 4.74 14.26
C VAL A 120 -6.44 5.62 13.01
N ALA A 121 -5.33 5.68 12.27
CA ALA A 121 -5.26 6.38 10.99
C ALA A 121 -5.64 5.45 9.83
N ILE A 122 -6.63 5.87 9.04
CA ILE A 122 -7.06 5.18 7.80
C ILE A 122 -7.15 6.20 6.65
N THR A 123 -7.07 5.74 5.40
CA THR A 123 -7.07 6.63 4.24
C THR A 123 -8.47 6.76 3.63
N PRO A 124 -8.99 7.97 3.37
CA PRO A 124 -10.27 8.14 2.69
C PRO A 124 -10.19 7.65 1.24
N GLY A 125 -11.31 7.12 0.73
CA GLY A 125 -11.40 6.60 -0.63
C GLY A 125 -11.28 7.66 -1.73
N ILE A 126 -11.55 8.92 -1.40
CA ILE A 126 -11.57 10.05 -2.36
C ILE A 126 -10.21 10.29 -3.03
N ASP A 127 -9.10 9.89 -2.39
CA ASP A 127 -7.76 9.95 -2.96
C ASP A 127 -7.58 8.96 -4.14
N PHE A 128 -8.43 7.94 -4.23
CA PHE A 128 -8.36 6.86 -5.23
C PHE A 128 -9.51 6.92 -6.24
N ASP A 129 -10.67 7.42 -5.84
CA ASP A 129 -11.86 7.52 -6.69
C ASP A 129 -12.61 8.82 -6.37
N PRO A 130 -12.48 9.87 -7.22
CA PRO A 130 -13.15 11.15 -6.98
C PRO A 130 -14.68 11.11 -6.98
N GLU A 131 -15.29 10.10 -7.61
CA GLU A 131 -16.74 10.01 -7.77
C GLU A 131 -17.38 9.16 -6.67
N ARG A 132 -16.76 8.04 -6.31
CA ARG A 132 -17.32 7.04 -5.40
C ARG A 132 -16.57 6.95 -4.07
N GLY A 133 -15.41 7.59 -3.97
CA GLY A 133 -14.49 7.48 -2.84
C GLY A 133 -15.01 8.04 -1.51
N ASN A 134 -16.08 8.83 -1.54
CA ASN A 134 -16.79 9.28 -0.34
C ASN A 134 -17.42 8.14 0.48
N ARG A 135 -17.53 6.94 -0.10
CA ARG A 135 -18.16 5.77 0.52
C ARG A 135 -17.17 4.63 0.75
N THR A 136 -15.88 4.87 0.61
CA THR A 136 -14.85 3.86 0.78
C THR A 136 -13.69 4.37 1.62
N VAL A 137 -12.95 3.45 2.23
CA VAL A 137 -11.71 3.72 2.96
C VAL A 137 -10.67 2.64 2.66
N ARG A 138 -9.39 2.95 2.88
CA ARG A 138 -8.29 2.01 2.71
C ARG A 138 -7.54 1.83 4.04
N PHE A 139 -7.34 0.57 4.41
CA PHE A 139 -6.46 0.16 5.50
C PHE A 139 -5.13 -0.31 4.92
N SER A 140 -4.02 0.05 5.59
CA SER A 140 -2.69 -0.50 5.31
C SER A 140 -2.32 -1.48 6.42
N PHE A 141 -1.76 -2.63 6.05
CA PHE A 141 -1.37 -3.68 7.00
C PHE A 141 0.12 -4.04 6.93
N ALA A 142 0.95 -3.08 6.53
CA ALA A 142 2.40 -3.23 6.40
C ALA A 142 3.19 -3.03 7.72
N GLY A 143 2.52 -2.71 8.82
CA GLY A 143 3.17 -2.49 10.12
C GLY A 143 3.33 -3.76 10.97
N PRO A 144 3.72 -3.62 12.26
CA PRO A 144 3.79 -4.72 13.21
C PRO A 144 2.42 -5.38 13.45
N TYR A 145 2.41 -6.69 13.72
CA TYR A 145 1.18 -7.45 13.93
C TYR A 145 0.38 -6.94 15.13
N GLU A 146 1.08 -6.56 16.20
CA GLU A 146 0.51 -6.06 17.44
C GLU A 146 -0.23 -4.75 17.23
N GLU A 147 0.28 -3.87 16.36
CA GLU A 147 -0.41 -2.64 15.97
C GLU A 147 -1.68 -2.92 15.17
N MET A 148 -1.68 -3.94 14.30
CA MET A 148 -2.89 -4.33 13.57
C MET A 148 -3.96 -4.87 14.51
N ALA A 149 -3.57 -5.69 15.48
CA ALA A 149 -4.47 -6.25 16.49
C ALA A 149 -5.06 -5.16 17.39
N GLU A 150 -4.23 -4.23 17.85
CA GLU A 150 -4.68 -3.10 18.67
C GLU A 150 -5.59 -2.16 17.88
N ALA A 151 -5.24 -1.82 16.64
CA ALA A 151 -6.09 -1.00 15.78
C ALA A 151 -7.46 -1.65 15.55
N ALA A 152 -7.49 -2.95 15.25
CA ALA A 152 -8.74 -3.68 15.08
C ALA A 152 -9.59 -3.66 16.35
N LYS A 153 -8.98 -3.88 17.52
CA LYS A 153 -9.68 -3.80 18.81
C LYS A 153 -10.29 -2.42 19.05
N ARG A 154 -9.53 -1.34 18.85
CA ARG A 154 -10.03 0.03 19.02
C ARG A 154 -11.20 0.35 18.10
N LEU A 155 -11.18 -0.17 16.87
CA LEU A 155 -12.27 -0.01 15.92
C LEU A 155 -13.53 -0.80 16.31
N ILE A 156 -13.39 -1.96 16.95
CA ILE A 156 -14.51 -2.73 17.51
C ILE A 156 -15.16 -1.96 18.68
N ASP A 157 -14.34 -1.39 19.56
CA ASP A 157 -14.80 -0.66 20.74
C ASP A 157 -15.34 0.75 20.41
N TRP A 158 -15.14 1.22 19.17
CA TRP A 158 -15.53 2.56 18.74
C TRP A 158 -17.05 2.69 18.60
N LYS A 159 -17.67 3.42 19.53
CA LYS A 159 -19.10 3.77 19.51
C LYS A 159 -19.32 4.97 18.57
N ARG A 160 -20.01 4.72 17.47
CA ARG A 160 -20.23 5.69 16.37
C ARG A 160 -21.68 5.76 15.97
#